data_AF-A0A3N7HX07-F1
#
_entry.id   AF-A0A3N7HX07-F1
#
_cell.length_a   1.000
_cell.length_b   1.000
_cell.length_c   1.000
_cell.angle_alpha   90.00
_cell.angle_beta   90.00
_cell.angle_gamma   90.00
#
_symmetry.space_group_name_H-M   'P 1'
#
loop_
_entity.id
_entity.type
_entity.pdbx_description
1 polymer ?
#
loop_
_entity_poly.entity_id
_entity_poly.type
_entity_poly.pdbx_seq_one_letter_code
_entity_poly.pdbx_strand_id
1 'polypeptide(L)'
;MAMVRRPHYYSEDSLRLLFKMEGLFYLRLSNGGLAGVLKSMCMAGRDYAKFLQHYPTVQCEPLEWFYLCRRASCSLDEPLLQDLLFSYSWREANWGAWLALLAPRSSFVDHLEERRPTLSHGAHVMELALAACGDRRVPDTLVQQARWASEIRGLLELMPRAFSPMRLNPSQEQEVAMSGSVEDVRAAFRQGGLQQAKLVLKQGPWSDYVLTPAEWLAKAAGATVGPPMPATSP
;
A
#
# COMPACT_ATOMS: atom_id res chain seq x y z
N MET A 1 3.26 25.95 -8.54
CA MET A 1 3.91 24.90 -7.74
C MET A 1 2.79 24.11 -7.06
N ALA A 2 2.60 22.84 -7.41
CA ALA A 2 1.58 22.03 -6.75
C ALA A 2 1.98 21.83 -5.28
N MET A 3 1.08 22.17 -4.36
CA MET A 3 1.28 21.99 -2.93
C MET A 3 1.36 20.49 -2.66
N VAL A 4 2.46 20.01 -2.08
CA VAL A 4 2.63 18.58 -1.78
C VAL A 4 1.60 18.21 -0.72
N ARG A 5 0.66 17.33 -1.06
CA ARG A 5 -0.38 16.85 -0.14
C ARG A 5 0.26 16.09 1.01
N ARG A 6 -0.06 16.48 2.25
CA ARG A 6 0.32 15.73 3.45
C ARG A 6 -0.33 14.33 3.38
N PRO A 7 0.45 13.24 3.52
CA PRO A 7 -0.11 11.90 3.48
C PRO A 7 -0.99 11.64 4.71
N HIS A 8 -2.04 10.85 4.55
CA HIS A 8 -2.95 10.43 5.60
C HIS A 8 -2.30 9.35 6.49
N TYR A 9 -1.64 8.38 5.86
CA TYR A 9 -0.90 7.34 6.54
C TYR A 9 0.56 7.73 6.76
N TYR A 10 1.15 7.18 7.81
CA TYR A 10 2.57 7.35 8.10
C TYR A 10 3.38 6.78 6.96
N SER A 11 4.27 7.59 6.39
CA SER A 11 4.93 7.28 5.11
C SER A 11 5.71 5.97 5.16
N GLU A 12 6.35 5.65 6.28
CA GLU A 12 7.07 4.39 6.44
C GLU A 12 6.17 3.17 6.22
N ASP A 13 4.91 3.21 6.69
CA ASP A 13 3.98 2.08 6.59
C ASP A 13 3.43 1.93 5.17
N SER A 14 2.95 3.03 4.59
CA SER A 14 2.46 3.08 3.20
C SER A 14 3.53 2.61 2.22
N LEU A 15 4.77 3.05 2.45
CA LEU A 15 5.90 2.71 1.60
C LEU A 15 6.41 1.30 1.85
N ARG A 16 6.36 0.77 3.08
CA ARG A 16 6.77 -0.61 3.40
C ARG A 16 5.83 -1.65 2.78
N LEU A 17 4.56 -1.32 2.55
CA LEU A 17 3.69 -2.14 1.70
C LEU A 17 4.31 -2.39 0.33
N LEU A 18 5.05 -1.40 -0.19
CA LEU A 18 5.70 -1.42 -1.50
C LEU A 18 7.17 -1.91 -1.44
N PHE A 19 7.93 -1.56 -0.40
CA PHE A 19 9.39 -1.74 -0.35
C PHE A 19 9.90 -3.15 -0.02
N LYS A 20 9.04 -4.11 0.35
CA LYS A 20 9.46 -5.53 0.28
C LYS A 20 9.76 -5.98 -1.16
N MET A 21 9.38 -5.17 -2.14
CA MET A 21 9.64 -5.38 -3.56
C MET A 21 10.81 -4.48 -3.92
N GLU A 22 12.02 -5.05 -3.96
CA GLU A 22 13.25 -4.33 -4.28
C GLU A 22 13.09 -3.42 -5.51
N GLY A 23 13.90 -2.35 -5.59
CA GLY A 23 13.76 -1.22 -6.52
C GLY A 23 13.65 -1.54 -8.03
N LEU A 24 13.80 -2.80 -8.43
CA LEU A 24 13.64 -3.29 -9.80
C LEU A 24 12.17 -3.35 -10.25
N PHE A 25 11.20 -3.45 -9.33
CA PHE A 25 9.78 -3.60 -9.72
C PHE A 25 9.13 -2.32 -10.23
N TYR A 26 9.55 -1.16 -9.73
CA TYR A 26 9.05 0.13 -10.22
C TYR A 26 9.36 0.34 -11.71
N LEU A 27 10.53 -0.13 -12.16
CA LEU A 27 10.91 -0.11 -13.57
C LEU A 27 10.06 -1.07 -14.42
N ARG A 28 9.59 -2.17 -13.81
CA ARG A 28 8.73 -3.17 -14.47
C ARG A 28 7.27 -2.72 -14.58
N LEU A 29 6.79 -1.82 -13.73
CA LEU A 29 5.45 -1.21 -13.85
C LEU A 29 5.42 0.01 -14.79
N SER A 30 6.47 0.21 -15.59
CA SER A 30 6.48 1.19 -16.66
C SER A 30 5.64 0.73 -17.86
N ASN A 31 5.32 1.66 -18.78
CA ASN A 31 4.58 1.37 -20.00
C ASN A 31 5.12 0.16 -20.80
N GLY A 32 6.45 -0.01 -20.87
CA GLY A 32 7.09 -1.12 -21.57
C GLY A 32 7.21 -2.42 -20.78
N GLY A 33 7.26 -2.34 -19.44
CA GLY A 33 7.42 -3.52 -18.57
C GLY A 33 6.11 -4.21 -18.19
N LEU A 34 4.99 -3.47 -18.19
CA LEU A 34 3.71 -3.92 -17.64
C LEU A 34 3.20 -5.24 -18.24
N ALA A 35 3.30 -5.37 -19.57
CA ALA A 35 2.87 -6.58 -20.26
C ALA A 35 3.67 -7.82 -19.80
N GLY A 36 4.97 -7.67 -19.60
CA GLY A 36 5.84 -8.74 -19.10
C GLY A 36 5.49 -9.15 -17.66
N VAL A 37 5.21 -8.18 -16.79
CA VAL A 37 4.76 -8.43 -15.41
C VAL A 37 3.45 -9.20 -15.40
N LEU A 38 2.42 -8.69 -16.09
CA LEU A 38 1.10 -9.31 -16.14
C LEU A 38 1.15 -10.73 -16.71
N LYS A 39 1.89 -10.93 -17.80
CA LYS A 39 2.06 -12.26 -18.40
C LYS A 39 2.76 -13.22 -17.44
N SER A 40 3.86 -12.79 -16.82
CA SER A 40 4.63 -13.61 -15.87
C SER A 40 3.77 -14.00 -14.66
N MET A 41 3.02 -13.05 -14.11
CA MET A 41 2.07 -13.32 -13.03
C MET A 41 1.00 -14.32 -13.44
N CYS A 42 0.37 -14.18 -14.62
CA CYS A 42 -0.64 -15.14 -15.07
C CYS A 42 -0.05 -16.55 -15.18
N MET A 43 1.15 -16.68 -15.74
CA MET A 43 1.83 -17.98 -15.84
C MET A 43 2.09 -18.59 -14.46
N ALA A 44 2.71 -17.83 -13.56
CA ALA A 44 2.97 -18.30 -12.19
C ALA A 44 1.67 -18.62 -11.43
N GLY A 45 0.63 -17.80 -11.58
CA GLY A 45 -0.66 -18.02 -10.94
C GLY A 45 -1.34 -19.32 -11.40
N ARG A 46 -1.24 -19.66 -12.69
CA ARG A 46 -1.74 -20.94 -13.24
C ARG A 46 -0.94 -22.12 -12.72
N ASP A 47 0.38 -22.04 -12.80
CA ASP A 47 1.29 -23.15 -12.43
C ASP A 47 1.19 -23.49 -10.94
N TYR A 48 0.94 -22.46 -10.10
CA TYR A 48 0.89 -22.58 -8.64
C TYR A 48 -0.53 -22.44 -8.06
N ALA A 49 -1.58 -22.51 -8.88
CA ALA A 49 -2.96 -22.23 -8.45
C ALA A 49 -3.40 -23.04 -7.21
N LYS A 50 -3.01 -24.32 -7.16
CA LYS A 50 -3.32 -25.24 -6.05
C LYS A 50 -2.72 -24.83 -4.69
N PHE A 51 -1.70 -23.96 -4.69
CA PHE A 51 -1.03 -23.52 -3.49
C PHE A 51 -1.51 -22.14 -3.00
N LEU A 52 -2.27 -21.39 -3.81
CA LEU A 52 -2.72 -20.03 -3.48
C LEU A 52 -3.50 -19.95 -2.17
N GLN A 53 -4.42 -20.90 -1.94
CA GLN A 53 -5.23 -20.97 -0.73
C GLN A 53 -4.43 -21.31 0.53
N HIS A 54 -3.24 -21.90 0.37
CA HIS A 54 -2.38 -22.34 1.48
C HIS A 54 -1.25 -21.35 1.79
N TYR A 55 -1.15 -20.26 1.03
CA TYR A 55 -0.20 -19.19 1.35
C TYR A 55 -0.72 -18.38 2.55
N PRO A 56 0.10 -18.02 3.56
CA PRO A 56 1.57 -18.05 3.58
C PRO A 56 2.22 -19.31 4.18
N THR A 57 1.47 -20.36 4.49
CA THR A 57 2.03 -21.60 5.04
C THR A 57 2.95 -22.30 4.03
N VAL A 58 2.58 -22.29 2.74
CA VAL A 58 3.42 -22.80 1.64
C VAL A 58 4.24 -21.64 1.07
N GLN A 59 5.45 -21.45 1.59
CA GLN A 59 6.36 -20.37 1.19
C GLN A 59 7.09 -20.71 -0.12
N CYS A 60 6.38 -20.63 -1.25
CA CYS A 60 7.00 -20.71 -2.56
C CYS A 60 7.25 -19.31 -3.14
N GLU A 61 8.49 -19.07 -3.60
CA GLU A 61 8.94 -17.80 -4.15
C GLU A 61 8.03 -17.23 -5.25
N PRO A 62 7.50 -18.02 -6.23
CA PRO A 62 6.60 -17.49 -7.25
C PRO A 62 5.29 -16.88 -6.72
N LEU A 63 4.83 -17.31 -5.53
CA LEU A 63 3.61 -16.79 -4.90
C LEU A 63 3.87 -15.64 -3.93
N GLU A 64 5.12 -15.34 -3.58
CA GLU A 64 5.43 -14.20 -2.72
C GLU A 64 4.89 -12.90 -3.33
N TRP A 65 5.01 -12.76 -4.64
CA TRP A 65 4.47 -11.61 -5.35
C TRP A 65 2.94 -11.51 -5.28
N PHE A 66 2.25 -12.64 -5.44
CA PHE A 66 0.80 -12.70 -5.31
C PHE A 66 0.36 -12.31 -3.89
N TYR A 67 1.09 -12.77 -2.87
CA TYR A 67 0.82 -12.41 -1.49
C TYR A 67 1.03 -10.93 -1.21
N LEU A 68 2.10 -10.33 -1.73
CA LEU A 68 2.36 -8.89 -1.59
C LEU A 68 1.25 -8.07 -2.24
N CYS A 69 0.83 -8.44 -3.47
CA CYS A 69 -0.29 -7.81 -4.15
C CYS A 69 -1.60 -7.99 -3.37
N ARG A 70 -1.89 -9.20 -2.88
CA ARG A 70 -3.08 -9.48 -2.06
C ARG A 70 -3.08 -8.64 -0.78
N ARG A 71 -1.96 -8.57 -0.08
CA ARG A 71 -1.84 -7.80 1.16
C ARG A 71 -2.01 -6.30 0.93
N ALA A 72 -1.34 -5.76 -0.09
CA ALA A 72 -1.45 -4.35 -0.45
C ALA A 72 -2.88 -4.00 -0.91
N SER A 73 -3.48 -4.83 -1.76
CA SER A 73 -4.86 -4.62 -2.24
C SER A 73 -5.92 -4.75 -1.14
N CYS A 74 -5.75 -5.65 -0.18
CA CYS A 74 -6.62 -5.75 1.00
C CYS A 74 -6.46 -4.54 1.94
N SER A 75 -5.30 -3.89 1.94
CA SER A 75 -5.04 -2.69 2.75
C SER A 75 -5.34 -1.39 2.00
N LEU A 76 -5.71 -1.48 0.71
CA LEU A 76 -6.01 -0.33 -0.12
C LEU A 76 -7.38 0.24 0.24
N ASP A 77 -7.39 1.50 0.64
CA ASP A 77 -8.56 2.35 0.81
C ASP A 77 -8.36 3.68 0.08
N GLU A 78 -9.38 4.55 0.15
CA GLU A 78 -9.35 5.84 -0.53
C GLU A 78 -8.19 6.74 -0.05
N PRO A 79 -7.95 6.89 1.27
CA PRO A 79 -6.83 7.68 1.75
C PRO A 79 -5.47 7.12 1.28
N LEU A 80 -5.26 5.80 1.32
CA LEU A 80 -4.01 5.19 0.86
C LEU A 80 -3.81 5.40 -0.64
N LEU A 81 -4.86 5.25 -1.46
CA LEU A 81 -4.76 5.51 -2.89
C LEU A 81 -4.33 6.96 -3.15
N GLN A 82 -4.96 7.93 -2.48
CA GLN A 82 -4.58 9.34 -2.62
C GLN A 82 -3.14 9.61 -2.17
N ASP A 83 -2.69 8.99 -1.08
CA ASP A 83 -1.30 9.10 -0.63
C ASP A 83 -0.34 8.60 -1.71
N LEU A 84 -0.63 7.43 -2.29
CA LEU A 84 0.18 6.84 -3.36
C LEU A 84 0.20 7.69 -4.63
N LEU A 85 -0.93 8.25 -5.03
CA LEU A 85 -1.03 9.04 -6.26
C LEU A 85 -0.37 10.42 -6.11
N PHE A 86 -0.52 11.09 -4.97
CA PHE A 86 -0.27 12.53 -4.86
C PHE A 86 0.77 12.96 -3.82
N SER A 87 1.08 12.13 -2.82
CA SER A 87 1.97 12.51 -1.71
C SER A 87 3.42 12.06 -1.89
N TYR A 88 3.70 11.23 -2.90
CA TYR A 88 5.02 10.66 -3.16
C TYR A 88 5.48 10.87 -4.62
N SER A 89 6.45 10.08 -5.09
CA SER A 89 7.01 10.19 -6.45
C SER A 89 6.15 9.46 -7.49
N TRP A 90 6.53 9.57 -8.76
CA TRP A 90 5.87 8.85 -9.86
C TRP A 90 5.87 7.33 -9.66
N ARG A 91 6.83 6.79 -8.92
CA ARG A 91 6.96 5.36 -8.64
C ARG A 91 5.80 4.85 -7.79
N GLU A 92 5.48 5.56 -6.73
CA GLU A 92 4.36 5.23 -5.85
C GLU A 92 3.03 5.46 -6.55
N ALA A 93 2.94 6.46 -7.43
CA ALA A 93 1.73 6.69 -8.22
C ALA A 93 1.46 5.55 -9.22
N ASN A 94 2.50 5.00 -9.86
CA ASN A 94 2.38 3.78 -10.67
C ASN A 94 1.88 2.59 -9.83
N TRP A 95 2.32 2.48 -8.58
CA TRP A 95 1.84 1.48 -7.64
C TRP A 95 0.40 1.69 -7.22
N GLY A 96 -0.02 2.93 -6.95
CA GLY A 96 -1.42 3.27 -6.68
C GLY A 96 -2.33 2.82 -7.83
N ALA A 97 -1.95 3.16 -9.07
CA ALA A 97 -2.67 2.70 -10.26
C ALA A 97 -2.66 1.16 -10.39
N TRP A 98 -1.54 0.50 -10.13
CA TRP A 98 -1.45 -0.96 -10.13
C TRP A 98 -2.39 -1.60 -9.10
N LEU A 99 -2.41 -1.09 -7.87
CA LEU A 99 -3.30 -1.62 -6.83
C LEU A 99 -4.77 -1.37 -7.14
N ALA A 100 -5.11 -0.21 -7.72
CA ALA A 100 -6.46 0.06 -8.21
C ALA A 100 -6.87 -0.85 -9.38
N LEU A 101 -5.93 -1.24 -10.25
CA LEU A 101 -6.17 -2.26 -11.27
C LEU A 101 -6.46 -3.64 -10.67
N LEU A 102 -5.80 -4.00 -9.57
CA LEU A 102 -5.96 -5.31 -8.92
C LEU A 102 -7.14 -5.38 -7.94
N ALA A 103 -7.51 -4.27 -7.29
CA ALA A 103 -8.68 -4.16 -6.42
C ALA A 103 -9.50 -2.93 -6.81
N PRO A 104 -10.22 -3.01 -7.95
CA PRO A 104 -10.96 -1.87 -8.47
C PRO A 104 -12.11 -1.46 -7.56
N ARG A 105 -12.31 -0.15 -7.42
CA ARG A 105 -13.46 0.46 -6.73
C ARG A 105 -13.88 1.69 -7.51
N SER A 106 -15.18 1.91 -7.66
CA SER A 106 -15.73 3.07 -8.37
C SER A 106 -15.33 4.40 -7.74
N SER A 107 -15.12 4.43 -6.41
CA SER A 107 -14.67 5.64 -5.70
C SER A 107 -13.27 6.11 -6.13
N PHE A 108 -12.44 5.23 -6.70
CA PHE A 108 -11.08 5.55 -7.12
C PHE A 108 -11.01 6.35 -8.43
N VAL A 109 -12.08 6.37 -9.22
CA VAL A 109 -12.07 6.90 -10.61
C VAL A 109 -11.65 8.37 -10.65
N ASP A 110 -12.20 9.20 -9.77
CA ASP A 110 -11.93 10.65 -9.79
C ASP A 110 -10.45 10.94 -9.49
N HIS A 111 -9.87 10.25 -8.51
CA HIS A 111 -8.47 10.40 -8.15
C HIS A 111 -7.52 9.90 -9.26
N LEU A 112 -7.89 8.82 -9.93
CA LEU A 112 -7.12 8.28 -11.06
C LEU A 112 -7.15 9.24 -12.25
N GLU A 113 -8.32 9.78 -12.62
CA GLU A 113 -8.44 10.77 -13.71
C GLU A 113 -7.70 12.07 -13.35
N GLU A 114 -7.72 12.52 -12.10
CA GLU A 114 -6.96 13.68 -11.65
C GLU A 114 -5.44 13.46 -11.82
N ARG A 115 -4.93 12.29 -11.46
CA ARG A 115 -3.49 11.99 -11.56
C ARG A 115 -3.04 11.74 -13.00
N ARG A 116 -3.91 11.18 -13.82
CA ARG A 116 -3.63 10.68 -15.18
C ARG A 116 -2.79 11.62 -16.07
N PRO A 117 -3.06 12.94 -16.17
CA PRO A 117 -2.29 13.83 -17.05
C PRO A 117 -0.81 13.94 -16.68
N THR A 118 -0.46 13.64 -15.43
CA THR A 118 0.89 13.82 -14.88
C THR A 118 1.66 12.50 -14.74
N LEU A 119 1.04 11.35 -14.99
CA LEU A 119 1.66 10.03 -14.84
C LEU A 119 2.16 9.45 -16.17
N SER A 120 3.12 10.12 -16.81
CA SER A 120 3.63 9.72 -18.13
C SER A 120 4.26 8.33 -18.16
N HIS A 121 5.04 7.95 -17.14
CA HIS A 121 5.76 6.69 -17.07
C HIS A 121 4.88 5.46 -16.79
N GLY A 122 3.67 5.67 -16.25
CA GLY A 122 2.70 4.63 -15.89
C GLY A 122 1.36 4.77 -16.61
N ALA A 123 1.33 5.45 -17.76
CA ALA A 123 0.10 5.68 -18.52
C ALA A 123 -0.66 4.37 -18.81
N HIS A 124 0.03 3.29 -19.19
CA HIS A 124 -0.64 2.01 -19.48
C HIS A 124 -1.32 1.39 -18.26
N VAL A 125 -0.67 1.43 -17.08
CA VAL A 125 -1.29 0.90 -15.85
C VAL A 125 -2.43 1.81 -15.39
N MET A 126 -2.31 3.13 -15.57
CA MET A 126 -3.37 4.09 -15.30
C MET A 126 -4.61 3.85 -16.16
N GLU A 127 -4.45 3.69 -17.48
CA GLU A 127 -5.58 3.42 -18.39
C GLU A 127 -6.29 2.10 -18.05
N LEU A 128 -5.53 1.07 -17.68
CA LEU A 128 -6.10 -0.19 -17.23
C LEU A 128 -6.83 -0.06 -15.88
N ALA A 129 -6.27 0.70 -14.93
CA ALA A 129 -6.89 0.95 -13.64
C ALA A 129 -8.22 1.70 -13.79
N LEU A 130 -8.24 2.74 -14.63
CA LEU A 130 -9.46 3.49 -14.96
C LEU A 130 -10.53 2.62 -15.60
N ALA A 131 -10.14 1.78 -16.57
CA ALA A 131 -11.06 0.83 -17.18
C ALA A 131 -11.53 -0.29 -16.23
N ALA A 132 -10.77 -0.60 -15.18
CA ALA A 132 -11.17 -1.57 -14.17
C ALA A 132 -12.08 -0.96 -13.10
N CYS A 133 -11.86 0.30 -12.72
CA CYS A 133 -12.60 0.99 -11.66
C CYS A 133 -13.91 1.62 -12.14
N GLY A 134 -14.03 1.95 -13.42
CA GLY A 134 -15.24 2.56 -13.99
C GLY A 134 -15.66 1.94 -15.32
N ASP A 135 -16.75 2.46 -15.90
CA ASP A 135 -17.33 1.96 -17.16
C ASP A 135 -16.61 2.52 -18.40
N ARG A 136 -15.28 2.45 -18.40
CA ARG A 136 -14.45 2.97 -19.47
C ARG A 136 -13.95 1.86 -20.39
N ARG A 137 -14.05 2.08 -21.71
CA ARG A 137 -13.51 1.16 -22.70
C ARG A 137 -11.98 1.06 -22.58
N VAL A 138 -11.49 -0.17 -22.47
CA VAL A 138 -10.05 -0.47 -22.54
C VAL A 138 -9.52 -0.10 -23.94
N PRO A 139 -8.39 0.64 -24.06
CA PRO A 139 -7.75 0.89 -25.34
C PRO A 139 -7.42 -0.42 -26.08
N ASP A 140 -7.62 -0.46 -27.40
CA ASP A 140 -7.43 -1.70 -28.19
C ASP A 140 -6.01 -2.29 -28.03
N THR A 141 -5.00 -1.44 -27.84
CA THR A 141 -3.60 -1.83 -27.60
C THR A 141 -3.35 -2.49 -26.24
N LEU A 142 -4.29 -2.38 -25.29
CA LEU A 142 -4.18 -2.88 -23.91
C LEU A 142 -5.19 -3.98 -23.57
N VAL A 143 -6.00 -4.44 -24.54
CA VAL A 143 -7.05 -5.46 -24.33
C VAL A 143 -6.47 -6.76 -23.75
N GLN A 144 -5.31 -7.20 -24.23
CA GLN A 144 -4.69 -8.42 -23.73
C GLN A 144 -4.21 -8.27 -22.28
N GLN A 145 -3.66 -7.11 -21.92
CA GLN A 145 -3.21 -6.77 -20.58
C GLN A 145 -4.40 -6.65 -19.62
N ALA A 146 -5.54 -6.10 -20.07
CA ALA A 146 -6.77 -6.09 -19.29
C ALA A 146 -7.29 -7.51 -18.97
N ARG A 147 -7.21 -8.43 -19.94
CA ARG A 147 -7.55 -9.85 -19.72
C ARG A 147 -6.65 -10.48 -18.67
N TRP A 148 -5.33 -10.30 -18.78
CA TRP A 148 -4.37 -10.79 -17.79
C TRP A 148 -4.62 -10.19 -16.41
N ALA A 149 -4.87 -8.89 -16.31
CA ALA A 149 -5.21 -8.25 -15.05
C ALA A 149 -6.48 -8.85 -14.42
N SER A 150 -7.53 -9.08 -15.21
CA SER A 150 -8.75 -9.72 -14.74
C SER A 150 -8.53 -11.15 -14.23
N GLU A 151 -7.68 -11.91 -14.90
CA GLU A 151 -7.32 -13.26 -14.48
C GLU A 151 -6.53 -13.23 -13.16
N ILE A 152 -5.55 -12.33 -13.05
CA ILE A 152 -4.78 -12.13 -11.81
C ILE A 152 -5.70 -11.78 -10.64
N ARG A 153 -6.71 -10.92 -10.85
CA ARG A 153 -7.70 -10.64 -9.80
C ARG A 153 -8.41 -11.91 -9.33
N GLY A 154 -8.86 -12.75 -10.26
CA GLY A 154 -9.46 -14.04 -9.92
C GLY A 154 -8.53 -14.94 -9.11
N LEU A 155 -7.24 -14.99 -9.46
CA LEU A 155 -6.23 -15.74 -8.72
C LEU A 155 -5.95 -15.16 -7.33
N LEU A 156 -5.91 -13.83 -7.19
CA LEU A 156 -5.73 -13.17 -5.89
C LEU A 156 -6.89 -13.43 -4.93
N GLU A 157 -8.11 -13.63 -5.44
CA GLU A 157 -9.26 -14.00 -4.61
C GLU A 157 -9.19 -15.41 -4.03
N LEU A 158 -8.40 -16.31 -4.63
CA LEU A 158 -8.14 -17.63 -4.06
C LEU A 158 -7.21 -17.59 -2.84
N MET A 159 -6.52 -16.47 -2.63
CA MET A 159 -5.62 -16.30 -1.49
C MET A 159 -6.36 -15.80 -0.25
N PRO A 160 -5.95 -16.23 0.96
CA PRO A 160 -6.45 -15.65 2.20
C PRO A 160 -6.28 -14.14 2.22
N ARG A 161 -7.27 -13.43 2.78
CA ARG A 161 -7.17 -11.98 2.98
C ARG A 161 -6.04 -11.69 3.96
N ALA A 162 -5.21 -10.71 3.62
CA ALA A 162 -4.10 -10.27 4.43
C ALA A 162 -4.17 -8.76 4.59
N PHE A 163 -4.60 -8.28 5.76
CA PHE A 163 -4.61 -6.86 6.06
C PHE A 163 -3.34 -6.46 6.81
N SER A 164 -2.78 -5.28 6.49
CA SER A 164 -1.65 -4.71 7.22
C SER A 164 -2.09 -3.36 7.81
N PRO A 165 -2.30 -3.27 9.15
CA PRO A 165 -2.65 -2.01 9.77
C PRO A 165 -1.54 -0.97 9.58
N MET A 166 -1.91 0.25 9.23
CA MET A 166 -1.00 1.36 9.02
C MET A 166 -1.22 2.43 10.09
N ARG A 167 -0.14 3.07 10.56
CA ARG A 167 -0.22 4.22 11.44
C ARG A 167 -0.78 5.41 10.68
N LEU A 168 -1.61 6.20 11.34
CA LEU A 168 -1.98 7.52 10.82
C LEU A 168 -0.78 8.46 10.94
N ASN A 169 -0.63 9.35 9.97
CA ASN A 169 0.31 10.45 10.08
C ASN A 169 -0.11 11.32 11.28
N PRO A 170 0.82 11.84 12.11
CA PRO A 170 0.45 12.58 13.31
C PRO A 170 -0.47 13.77 12.96
N SER A 171 -1.45 14.06 13.80
CA SER A 171 -2.17 15.33 13.74
C SER A 171 -1.26 16.50 14.08
N GLN A 172 -1.68 17.72 13.75
CA GLN A 172 -0.91 18.93 14.09
C GLN A 172 -0.68 19.06 15.61
N GLU A 173 -1.67 18.69 16.43
CA GLU A 173 -1.54 18.66 17.89
C GLU A 173 -0.49 17.66 18.36
N GLN A 174 -0.48 16.46 17.76
CA GLN A 174 0.54 15.45 18.04
C GLN A 174 1.93 15.92 17.61
N GLU A 175 2.08 16.59 16.47
CA GLU A 175 3.36 17.16 16.04
C GLU A 175 3.89 18.22 17.00
N VAL A 176 3.01 19.08 17.52
CA VAL A 176 3.37 20.08 18.53
C VAL A 176 3.82 19.38 19.81
N ALA A 177 3.10 18.37 20.28
CA ALA A 177 3.47 17.59 21.45
C ALA A 177 4.81 16.85 21.26
N MET A 178 5.01 16.24 20.09
CA MET A 178 6.26 15.57 19.70
C MET A 178 7.44 16.53 19.65
N SER A 179 7.23 17.73 19.11
CA SER A 179 8.25 18.79 19.07
C SER A 179 8.59 19.30 20.47
N GLY A 180 7.59 19.46 21.33
CA GLY A 180 7.76 19.88 22.73
C GLY A 180 8.55 18.86 23.56
N SER A 181 8.39 17.56 23.29
CA SER A 181 9.06 16.51 24.05
C SER A 181 10.53 16.28 23.67
N VAL A 182 11.06 17.02 22.69
CA VAL A 182 12.46 16.84 22.21
C VAL A 182 13.45 17.15 23.32
N GLU A 183 13.22 18.19 24.13
CA GLU A 183 14.12 18.54 25.23
C GLU A 183 14.11 17.51 26.35
N ASP A 184 12.97 16.87 26.63
CA ASP A 184 12.88 15.78 27.60
C ASP A 184 13.70 14.57 27.15
N VAL A 185 13.63 14.22 25.86
CA VAL A 185 14.43 13.14 25.27
C VAL A 185 15.92 13.47 25.32
N ARG A 186 16.31 14.72 25.02
CA ARG A 186 17.70 15.18 25.12
C ARG A 186 18.20 15.16 26.57
N ALA A 187 17.37 15.58 27.52
CA ALA A 187 17.70 15.54 28.95
C ALA A 187 17.89 14.09 29.43
N ALA A 188 16.97 13.20 29.07
CA ALA A 188 17.07 11.77 29.36
C ALA A 188 18.34 11.14 28.77
N PHE A 189 18.71 11.51 27.54
CA PHE A 189 19.96 11.07 26.92
C PHE A 189 21.19 11.56 27.68
N ARG A 190 21.22 12.84 28.09
CA ARG A 190 22.33 13.41 28.87
C ARG A 190 22.48 12.75 30.25
N GLN A 191 21.38 12.35 30.89
CA GLN A 191 21.37 11.79 32.24
C GLN A 191 21.63 10.27 32.28
N GLY A 192 21.08 9.50 31.34
CA GLY A 192 21.08 8.03 31.37
C GLY A 192 21.43 7.36 30.04
N GLY A 193 21.91 8.13 29.07
CA GLY A 193 22.32 7.63 27.76
C GLY A 193 21.16 7.15 26.87
N LEU A 194 21.51 6.33 25.87
CA LEU A 194 20.58 5.91 24.81
C LEU A 194 19.38 5.12 25.32
N GLN A 195 19.56 4.23 26.31
CA GLN A 195 18.47 3.40 26.80
C GLN A 195 17.41 4.22 27.54
N GLN A 196 17.84 5.20 28.34
CA GLN A 196 16.92 6.12 29.02
C GLN A 196 16.15 6.99 28.02
N ALA A 197 16.83 7.51 26.99
CA ALA A 197 16.18 8.27 25.93
C ALA A 197 15.14 7.43 25.15
N LYS A 198 15.45 6.15 24.86
CA LYS A 198 14.51 5.22 24.23
C LYS A 198 13.26 4.98 25.08
N LEU A 199 13.40 4.87 26.40
CA LEU A 199 12.25 4.71 27.30
C LEU A 199 11.33 5.93 27.25
N VAL A 200 11.88 7.15 27.34
CA VAL A 200 11.10 8.40 27.24
C VAL A 200 10.42 8.50 25.88
N LEU A 201 11.10 8.17 24.79
CA LEU A 201 10.50 8.13 23.45
C LEU A 201 9.34 7.14 23.34
N LYS A 202 9.49 5.93 23.90
CA LYS A 202 8.47 4.87 23.86
C LYS A 202 7.25 5.17 24.76
N GLN A 203 7.40 6.03 25.76
CA GLN A 203 6.32 6.40 26.70
C GLN A 203 5.68 7.75 26.38
N GLY A 204 6.33 8.58 25.57
CA GLY A 204 5.87 9.93 25.24
C GLY A 204 5.02 10.02 23.97
N PRO A 205 4.87 11.25 23.43
CA PRO A 205 4.10 11.52 22.21
C PRO A 205 4.61 10.78 20.96
N TRP A 206 5.87 10.31 20.99
CA TRP A 206 6.52 9.55 19.93
C TRP A 206 6.21 8.05 19.94
N SER A 207 5.51 7.56 20.96
CA SER A 207 5.40 6.14 21.30
C SER A 207 5.03 5.22 20.14
N ASP A 208 4.10 5.62 19.26
CA ASP A 208 3.68 4.85 18.09
C ASP A 208 4.65 4.94 16.90
N TYR A 209 5.34 6.08 16.77
CA TYR A 209 6.19 6.40 15.63
C TYR A 209 7.63 5.90 15.80
N VAL A 210 8.02 5.52 17.01
CA VAL A 210 9.33 4.90 17.29
C VAL A 210 9.29 3.37 17.31
N LEU A 211 8.10 2.78 17.19
CA LEU A 211 7.96 1.33 17.05
C LEU A 211 8.53 0.89 15.71
N THR A 212 9.31 -0.19 15.74
CA THR A 212 9.60 -0.95 14.53
C THR A 212 8.30 -1.47 13.93
N PRO A 213 8.24 -1.74 12.62
CA PRO A 213 7.03 -2.28 12.01
C PRO A 213 6.58 -3.62 12.61
N ALA A 214 7.50 -4.44 13.12
CA ALA A 214 7.13 -5.67 13.83
C ALA A 214 6.45 -5.38 15.19
N GLU A 215 6.98 -4.42 15.96
CA GLU A 215 6.36 -3.96 17.21
C GLU A 215 4.98 -3.31 16.95
N TRP A 216 4.85 -2.51 15.89
CA TRP A 216 3.56 -1.92 15.51
C TRP A 216 2.53 -2.99 15.14
N LEU A 217 2.90 -3.96 14.28
CA LEU A 217 2.00 -5.05 13.90
C LEU A 217 1.57 -5.87 15.11
N ALA A 218 2.48 -6.15 16.05
CA ALA A 218 2.15 -6.85 17.30
C ALA A 218 1.19 -6.02 18.18
N LYS A 219 1.44 -4.71 18.31
CA LYS A 219 0.57 -3.78 19.04
C LYS A 219 -0.83 -3.72 18.42
N ALA A 220 -0.92 -3.61 17.10
CA ALA A 220 -2.18 -3.55 16.37
C ALA A 220 -2.96 -4.87 16.45
N ALA A 221 -2.28 -6.03 16.41
CA ALA A 221 -2.90 -7.34 16.61
C ALA A 221 -3.41 -7.54 18.05
N GLY A 222 -2.77 -6.93 19.04
CA GLY A 222 -3.25 -6.90 20.42
C GLY A 222 -4.41 -5.94 20.66
N ALA A 223 -4.61 -4.95 19.78
CA ALA A 223 -5.66 -3.94 19.88
C ALA A 223 -7.02 -4.38 19.26
N THR A 224 -7.06 -5.47 18.50
CA THR A 224 -8.29 -5.96 17.85
C THR A 224 -9.22 -6.72 18.83
N VAL A 225 -9.99 -5.97 19.61
CA VAL A 225 -11.36 -6.33 20.00
C VAL A 225 -12.31 -5.45 19.19
N GLY A 226 -12.81 -6.00 18.07
CA GLY A 226 -14.01 -5.55 17.34
C GLY A 226 -13.82 -4.53 16.20
N PRO A 227 -14.15 -4.86 14.94
CA PRO A 227 -14.51 -3.85 13.95
C PRO A 227 -15.92 -3.30 14.26
N PRO A 228 -16.20 -2.00 14.05
CA PRO A 228 -17.57 -1.52 14.01
C PRO A 228 -18.25 -2.15 12.78
N MET A 229 -19.16 -3.09 13.02
CA MET A 229 -20.13 -3.52 12.01
C MET A 229 -20.91 -2.29 11.53
N PRO A 230 -21.02 -2.02 10.22
CA PRO A 230 -21.98 -1.04 9.75
C PRO A 230 -23.38 -1.54 10.10
N ALA A 231 -24.14 -0.69 10.79
CA ALA A 231 -25.55 -0.93 11.08
C ALA A 231 -26.29 -1.17 9.77
N THR A 232 -26.83 -2.39 9.63
CA THR A 232 -27.90 -2.65 8.69
C THR A 232 -29.16 -2.07 9.30
N SER A 233 -29.58 -0.91 8.80
CA SER A 233 -30.92 -0.39 9.06
C SER A 233 -31.92 -1.03 8.11
N PRO A 234 -33.17 -1.25 8.56
CA PRO A 234 -34.18 -2.11 7.94
C PRO A 234 -34.76 -1.57 6.62
#